data_AF-A0A2G8PAZ1-F1
#
_entry.id   AF-A0A2G8PAZ1-F1
#
_cell.length_a   1.000
_cell.length_b   1.000
_cell.length_c   1.000
_cell.angle_alpha   90.00
_cell.angle_beta   90.00
_cell.angle_gamma   90.00
#
_symmetry.space_group_name_H-M   'P 1'
#
loop_
_entity.id
_entity.type
_entity.pdbx_description
1 polymer ?
#
loop_
_entity_poly.entity_id
_entity_poly.type
_entity_poly.pdbx_seq_one_letter_code
_entity_poly.pdbx_strand_id
1 'polypeptide(L)'
;MQGYQAILLLCSVDACGVMSEAQDLLPVGARVEVVEMPPYLKTADPMPMLRPAHLIRLHEQGVILQRRLLGTYSVQFANGIFLIDGKYLALVGSRP
;
A
#
# COMPACT_ATOMS: atom_id res chain seq x y z
N MET A 1 -33.34 1.91 38.23
CA MET A 1 -32.85 3.26 38.61
C MET A 1 -31.43 3.38 38.10
N GLN A 2 -31.23 4.25 37.11
CA GLN A 2 -29.97 4.77 36.52
C GLN A 2 -28.91 3.72 36.11
N GLY A 3 -28.59 3.51 34.83
CA GLY A 3 -28.39 4.52 33.80
C GLY A 3 -26.99 5.12 33.96
N TYR A 4 -26.00 4.55 33.29
CA TYR A 4 -24.78 5.27 32.92
C TYR A 4 -24.39 4.89 31.49
N GLN A 5 -24.84 5.77 30.60
CA GLN A 5 -24.32 5.94 29.26
C GLN A 5 -22.86 6.39 29.28
N ALA A 6 -22.20 6.07 28.17
CA ALA A 6 -21.16 6.83 27.50
C ALA A 6 -19.78 6.98 28.18
N ILE A 7 -18.75 6.49 27.50
CA ILE A 7 -17.78 7.40 26.89
C ILE A 7 -17.19 6.72 25.63
N LEU A 8 -17.41 7.33 24.46
CA LEU A 8 -16.46 7.26 23.35
C LEU A 8 -15.27 8.13 23.75
N LEU A 9 -14.03 7.63 23.71
CA LEU A 9 -12.88 8.37 23.14
C LEU A 9 -11.60 7.51 23.09
N LEU A 10 -11.11 7.32 21.85
CA LEU A 10 -9.73 7.41 21.37
C LEU A 10 -8.58 7.20 22.37
N CYS A 11 -7.77 6.16 22.15
CA CYS A 11 -6.29 6.18 22.08
C CYS A 11 -5.73 4.77 22.36
N SER A 12 -5.21 4.11 21.33
CA SER A 12 -4.06 3.21 21.51
C SER A 12 -3.11 3.44 20.34
N VAL A 13 -2.27 4.48 20.52
CA VAL A 13 -0.88 4.38 20.07
C VAL A 13 -0.31 3.19 20.82
N ASP A 14 -0.14 2.07 20.13
CA ASP A 14 0.55 0.91 20.66
C ASP A 14 1.82 0.68 19.83
N ALA A 15 2.93 1.11 20.42
CA ALA A 15 4.27 0.79 19.97
C ALA A 15 4.76 -0.42 20.81
N CYS A 16 4.54 -1.63 20.31
CA CYS A 16 5.30 -2.81 20.72
C CYS A 16 5.22 -3.87 19.62
N GLY A 17 6.39 -4.38 19.20
CA GLY A 17 6.57 -5.20 18.01
C GLY A 17 5.69 -6.45 17.97
N VAL A 18 4.67 -6.39 17.12
CA VAL A 18 3.90 -7.52 16.63
C VAL A 18 4.05 -7.53 15.11
N MET A 19 4.50 -8.66 14.56
CA MET A 19 4.24 -9.03 13.17
C MET A 19 2.73 -9.18 13.02
N SER A 20 2.05 -8.04 12.88
CA SER A 20 0.61 -7.94 12.97
C SER A 20 0.00 -8.36 11.65
N GLU A 21 -0.68 -9.49 11.68
CA GLU A 21 -1.59 -10.07 10.69
C GLU A 21 -2.84 -9.16 10.51
N ALA A 22 -2.60 -7.88 10.24
CA ALA A 22 -3.53 -6.88 9.77
C ALA A 22 -2.75 -6.09 8.73
N GLN A 23 -2.33 -6.79 7.67
CA GLN A 23 -1.53 -6.22 6.58
C GLN A 23 -2.16 -4.91 6.14
N ASP A 24 -1.41 -3.82 6.34
CA ASP A 24 -1.79 -2.44 6.04
C ASP A 24 -2.48 -2.38 4.69
N LEU A 25 -3.80 -2.31 4.72
CA LEU A 25 -4.60 -2.30 3.51
C LEU A 25 -4.45 -0.93 2.90
N LEU A 26 -3.47 -0.79 2.01
CA LEU A 26 -3.24 0.45 1.31
C LEU A 26 -4.53 0.88 0.59
N PRO A 27 -5.11 2.05 0.92
CA PRO A 27 -6.37 2.47 0.35
C PRO A 27 -6.24 2.74 -1.15
N VAL A 28 -7.30 2.48 -1.92
CA VAL A 28 -7.37 2.93 -3.30
C VAL A 28 -7.40 4.47 -3.33
N GLY A 29 -6.60 5.08 -4.19
CA GLY A 29 -6.39 6.52 -4.25
C GLY A 29 -5.28 7.04 -3.32
N ALA A 30 -4.73 6.19 -2.45
CA ALA A 30 -3.62 6.58 -1.61
C ALA A 30 -2.32 6.77 -2.41
N ARG A 31 -1.50 7.71 -1.97
CA ARG A 31 -0.12 7.86 -2.44
C ARG A 31 0.78 6.88 -1.72
N VAL A 32 1.58 6.16 -2.48
CA VAL A 32 2.55 5.20 -1.98
C VAL A 32 3.91 5.47 -2.57
N GLU A 33 4.96 5.07 -1.88
CA GLU A 33 6.34 5.11 -2.36
C GLU A 33 6.90 3.69 -2.44
N VAL A 34 7.80 3.48 -3.40
CA VAL A 34 8.53 2.22 -3.55
C VAL A 34 9.66 2.17 -2.52
N VAL A 35 9.52 1.33 -1.49
CA VAL A 35 10.54 1.18 -0.44
C VAL A 35 11.56 0.10 -0.74
N GLU A 36 11.22 -0.84 -1.62
CA GLU A 36 12.10 -1.92 -2.06
C GLU A 36 11.81 -2.24 -3.53
N MET A 37 12.87 -2.50 -4.30
CA MET A 37 12.73 -2.81 -5.72
C MET A 37 12.35 -4.29 -5.91
N PRO A 38 11.17 -4.59 -6.48
CA PRO A 38 10.82 -5.96 -6.82
C PRO A 38 11.76 -6.48 -7.93
N PRO A 39 12.04 -7.79 -8.01
CA PRO A 39 12.89 -8.36 -9.06
C PRO A 39 12.29 -8.19 -10.46
N TYR A 40 10.95 -8.20 -10.56
CA TYR A 40 10.21 -8.03 -11.80
C TYR A 40 8.91 -7.28 -11.54
N LEU A 41 8.49 -6.48 -12.54
CA LEU A 41 7.21 -5.78 -12.56
C LEU A 41 6.27 -6.45 -13.55
N LYS A 42 4.98 -6.47 -13.24
CA LYS A 42 3.94 -6.87 -14.20
C LYS A 42 3.19 -5.62 -14.66
N THR A 43 2.89 -5.51 -15.95
CA THR A 43 2.00 -4.45 -16.44
C THR A 43 0.55 -4.76 -16.11
N ALA A 44 -0.27 -3.72 -15.89
CA ALA A 44 -1.72 -3.87 -15.69
C ALA A 44 -2.52 -3.97 -17.01
N ASP A 45 -1.86 -4.36 -18.10
CA ASP A 45 -2.46 -4.56 -19.43
C ASP A 45 -3.29 -5.86 -19.47
N PRO A 46 -4.33 -5.99 -20.33
CA PRO A 46 -5.03 -7.25 -20.59
C PRO A 46 -4.10 -8.43 -20.90
N MET A 47 -2.91 -8.17 -21.46
CA MET A 47 -1.85 -9.16 -21.65
C MET A 47 -0.65 -8.82 -20.73
N PRO A 48 -0.66 -9.28 -19.46
CA PRO A 48 0.34 -8.89 -18.48
C PRO A 48 1.73 -9.39 -18.87
N MET A 49 2.67 -8.46 -19.03
CA MET A 49 4.06 -8.77 -19.38
C MET A 49 4.98 -8.52 -18.18
N LEU A 50 5.94 -9.42 -18.00
CA LEU A 50 7.04 -9.21 -17.07
C LEU A 50 8.00 -8.18 -17.65
N ARG A 51 8.25 -7.13 -16.89
CA ARG A 51 9.19 -6.06 -17.21
C ARG A 51 10.26 -5.99 -16.12
N PRO A 52 11.49 -5.58 -16.48
CA PRO A 52 12.53 -5.35 -15.49
C PRO A 52 12.14 -4.20 -14.56
N ALA A 53 12.62 -4.27 -13.31
CA ALA A 53 12.33 -3.29 -12.28
C ALA A 53 12.79 -1.86 -12.62
N HIS A 54 13.77 -1.71 -13.53
CA HIS A 54 14.30 -0.43 -14.00
C HIS A 54 13.26 0.58 -14.54
N LEU A 55 12.01 0.16 -14.76
CA LEU A 55 10.91 1.05 -15.13
C LEU A 55 10.40 1.92 -13.98
N ILE A 56 10.70 1.56 -12.73
CA ILE A 56 10.43 2.39 -11.56
C ILE A 56 11.74 2.64 -10.81
N ARG A 57 11.76 3.65 -9.95
CA ARG A 57 12.89 3.94 -9.06
C ARG A 57 12.52 3.67 -7.61
N LEU A 58 13.54 3.40 -6.80
CA LEU A 58 13.40 3.43 -5.36
C LEU A 58 12.95 4.83 -4.92
N HIS A 59 12.04 4.91 -3.94
CA HIS A 59 11.36 6.11 -3.47
C HIS A 59 10.50 6.81 -4.54
N GLU A 60 10.23 6.17 -5.67
CA GLU A 60 9.27 6.70 -6.64
C GLU A 60 7.86 6.64 -6.05
N GLN A 61 7.16 7.77 -6.14
CA GLN A 61 5.79 7.86 -5.67
C GLN A 61 4.81 7.45 -6.76
N GLY A 62 3.80 6.70 -6.37
CA GLY A 62 2.69 6.30 -7.22
C GLY A 62 1.35 6.42 -6.51
N VAL A 63 0.28 6.23 -7.26
CA VAL A 63 -1.09 6.22 -6.74
C VAL A 63 -1.71 4.86 -6.94
N ILE A 64 -2.32 4.31 -5.89
CA ILE A 64 -3.04 3.04 -6.00
C ILE A 64 -4.33 3.26 -6.80
N LEU A 65 -4.43 2.60 -7.94
CA LEU A 65 -5.63 2.60 -8.76
C LEU A 65 -6.61 1.50 -8.35
N GLN A 66 -6.09 0.33 -8.02
CA GLN A 66 -6.93 -0.82 -7.69
C GLN A 66 -6.19 -1.82 -6.83
N ARG A 67 -6.89 -2.41 -5.86
CA ARG A 67 -6.41 -3.58 -5.14
C ARG A 67 -6.84 -4.87 -5.85
N ARG A 68 -5.92 -5.83 -5.97
CA ARG A 68 -6.18 -7.18 -6.49
C ARG A 68 -6.13 -8.20 -5.36
N LEU A 69 -6.55 -9.43 -5.69
CA LEU A 69 -6.41 -10.57 -4.79
C LEU A 69 -4.93 -10.83 -4.49
N LEU A 70 -4.64 -11.48 -3.36
CA LEU A 70 -3.30 -11.83 -2.90
C LEU A 70 -2.38 -10.63 -2.59
N GLY A 71 -2.93 -9.49 -2.17
CA GLY A 71 -2.12 -8.35 -1.71
C GLY A 71 -1.36 -7.62 -2.82
N THR A 72 -1.73 -7.83 -4.08
CA THR A 72 -1.17 -7.08 -5.21
C THR A 72 -2.00 -5.82 -5.48
N TYR A 73 -1.33 -4.73 -5.83
CA TYR A 73 -1.93 -3.43 -6.13
C TYR A 73 -1.56 -2.99 -7.54
N SER A 74 -2.51 -2.45 -8.27
CA SER A 74 -2.27 -1.69 -9.50
C SER A 74 -1.89 -0.26 -9.09
N VAL A 75 -0.63 0.11 -9.30
CA VAL A 75 -0.10 1.43 -8.94
C VAL A 75 0.26 2.18 -10.21
N GLN A 76 -0.23 3.42 -10.32
CA GLN A 76 0.13 4.34 -11.40
C GLN A 76 1.38 5.13 -11.00
N PHE A 77 2.41 4.99 -11.81
CA PHE A 77 3.64 5.76 -11.76
C PHE A 77 3.74 6.68 -12.98
N ALA A 78 4.79 7.52 -13.03
CA ALA A 78 5.05 8.37 -14.18
C ALA A 78 5.26 7.56 -15.48
N ASN A 79 5.83 6.36 -15.36
CA ASN A 79 6.17 5.49 -16.49
C ASN A 79 5.05 4.51 -16.89
N GLY A 80 3.90 4.55 -16.23
CA GLY A 80 2.76 3.69 -16.52
C GLY A 80 2.15 3.01 -15.29
N ILE A 81 1.32 1.99 -15.53
CA ILE A 81 0.60 1.28 -14.47
C ILE A 81 1.19 -0.11 -14.31
N PHE A 82 1.66 -0.41 -13.10
CA PHE A 82 2.29 -1.67 -12.76
C PHE A 82 1.56 -2.38 -11.62
N LEU A 83 1.59 -3.70 -11.64
CA LEU A 83 1.13 -4.55 -10.55
C LEU A 83 2.30 -4.79 -9.61
N ILE A 84 2.17 -4.33 -8.37
CA ILE A 84 3.19 -4.39 -7.34
C ILE A 84 2.57 -4.96 -6.06
N ASP A 85 3.30 -5.84 -5.38
CA ASP A 85 2.90 -6.40 -4.09
C ASP A 85 3.00 -5.33 -3.00
N GLY A 86 2.04 -5.31 -2.07
CA GLY A 86 2.01 -4.35 -0.97
C GLY A 86 3.30 -4.31 -0.16
N LYS A 87 4.06 -5.42 -0.08
CA LYS A 87 5.34 -5.47 0.65
C LYS A 87 6.44 -4.55 0.10
N TYR A 88 6.34 -4.13 -1.16
CA TYR A 88 7.30 -3.23 -1.80
C TYR A 88 6.87 -1.76 -1.72
N LEU A 89 5.71 -1.48 -1.14
CA LEU A 89 5.07 -0.16 -1.12
C LEU A 89 4.93 0.32 0.33
N ALA A 90 5.15 1.60 0.56
CA ALA A 90 4.80 2.26 1.82
C ALA A 90 3.88 3.46 1.57
N LEU A 91 2.97 3.72 2.51
CA LEU A 91 2.05 4.85 2.42
C LEU A 91 2.79 6.18 2.61
N VAL A 92 2.67 7.08 1.63
CA VAL A 92 3.22 8.44 1.71
C VAL A 92 2.20 9.33 2.39
N GLY A 93 2.47 9.73 3.63
CA GLY A 93 1.62 10.66 4.38
C GLY A 93 1.09 10.15 5.72
N SER A 94 1.61 9.05 6.26
CA SER A 94 1.38 8.67 7.67
C SER A 94 2.35 9.37 8.63
N ARG A 95 2.83 10.58 8.29
CA ARG A 95 3.53 11.43 9.26
C ARG A 95 2.46 12.27 9.99
N PRO A 96 2.26 12.07 11.30
CA PRO A 96 1.31 12.85 12.09
C PRO A 96 1.71 14.34 12.14
#